data_AF-A0A1H8P6T8-F1
#
_entry.id   AF-A0A1H8P6T8-F1
#
_cell.length_a   1.000
_cell.length_b   1.000
_cell.length_c   1.000
_cell.angle_alpha   90.00
_cell.angle_beta   90.00
_cell.angle_gamma   90.00
#
_symmetry.space_group_name_H-M   'P 1'
#
loop_
_entity.id
_entity.type
_entity.pdbx_description
1 polymer ?
#
loop_
_entity_poly.entity_id
_entity_poly.type
_entity_poly.pdbx_seq_one_letter_code
_entity_poly.pdbx_strand_id
1 'polypeptide(L)' 'MSHEDKSEFYVDEQLRPMQQIEGGGGPKKVYLQNMPKPVRYFGYFFVIGVPILLLALVIISFFK' A
#
# COMPACT_ATOMS: atom_id res chain seq x y z
N MET A 1 25.79 -0.42 -24.17
CA MET A 1 26.39 -0.23 -22.83
C MET A 1 25.60 0.88 -22.14
N SER A 2 24.65 0.53 -21.27
CA SER A 2 23.97 1.44 -20.36
C SER A 2 23.64 0.61 -19.13
N HIS A 3 24.40 0.83 -18.07
CA HIS A 3 24.20 0.16 -16.78
C HIS A 3 22.93 0.73 -16.14
N GLU A 4 21.93 -0.13 -15.98
CA GLU A 4 20.73 0.14 -15.22
C GLU A 4 21.13 0.18 -13.74
N ASP A 5 21.25 1.39 -13.19
CA ASP A 5 21.51 1.64 -11.78
C ASP A 5 20.30 1.17 -10.97
N LYS A 6 20.30 -0.13 -10.64
CA LYS A 6 19.49 -0.65 -9.54
C LYS A 6 20.13 -0.09 -8.28
N SER A 7 19.51 0.94 -7.71
CA SER A 7 19.80 1.41 -6.37
C SER A 7 19.47 0.30 -5.36
N GLU A 8 20.29 -0.75 -5.33
CA GLU A 8 20.33 -1.71 -4.24
C GLU A 8 20.89 -0.96 -3.06
N PHE A 9 20.00 -0.51 -2.18
CA PHE A 9 20.38 -0.03 -0.86
C PHE A 9 21.35 -1.05 -0.25
N TYR A 10 22.55 -0.60 0.11
CA TYR A 10 23.53 -1.45 0.78
C TYR A 10 22.91 -2.03 2.05
N VAL A 11 22.66 -3.34 2.07
CA VAL A 11 22.15 -4.07 3.23
C VAL A 11 23.32 -4.76 3.90
N ASP A 12 23.71 -4.28 5.07
CA ASP A 12 24.71 -4.93 5.91
C ASP A 12 24.11 -6.20 6.53
N GLU A 13 24.59 -7.37 6.09
CA GLU A 13 24.09 -8.67 6.51
C GLU A 13 24.26 -8.91 8.03
N GLN A 14 25.26 -8.27 8.65
CA GLN A 14 25.51 -8.39 10.10
C GLN A 14 24.54 -7.53 10.91
N LEU A 15 24.07 -6.41 10.34
CA LEU A 15 23.12 -5.51 10.99
C LEU A 15 21.67 -5.79 10.63
N ARG A 16 21.37 -6.67 9.67
CA ARG A 16 20.00 -7.09 9.29
C ARG A 16 19.03 -7.30 10.46
N PRO A 17 19.35 -8.09 11.50
CA PRO A 17 18.43 -8.30 12.61
C PRO A 17 18.14 -7.01 13.40
N MET A 18 19.11 -6.10 13.52
CA MET A 18 18.92 -4.79 14.18
C MET A 18 18.20 -3.78 13.27
N GLN A 19 18.54 -3.73 11.98
CA GLN A 19 17.87 -2.86 10.98
C GLN A 19 16.39 -3.20 10.81
N GLN A 20 16.01 -4.47 10.99
CA GLN A 20 14.63 -4.92 10.96
C GLN A 20 13.82 -4.46 12.17
N ILE A 21 14.48 -4.16 13.29
CA ILE A 21 13.86 -3.72 14.55
C ILE A 21 13.85 -2.18 14.64
N GLU A 22 14.98 -1.52 14.37
CA GLU A 22 15.17 -0.08 14.56
C GLU A 22 14.83 0.76 13.32
N GLY A 23 15.08 0.24 12.11
CA GLY A 23 14.82 0.94 10.85
C GLY A 23 13.39 0.82 10.35
N GLY A 24 12.48 0.23 11.15
CA GLY A 24 11.10 -0.07 10.76
C GLY A 24 10.96 -1.13 9.65
N GLY A 25 12.07 -1.65 9.13
CA GLY A 25 12.11 -2.48 7.93
C GLY A 25 11.58 -1.77 6.68
N GLY A 26 11.81 -2.37 5.51
CA GLY A 26 11.14 -1.91 4.30
C GLY A 26 9.61 -1.98 4.44
N PRO A 27 8.85 -1.27 3.58
CA PRO A 27 7.40 -1.30 3.61
C PRO A 27 6.87 -2.73 3.64
N LYS A 28 6.23 -3.11 4.76
CA LYS A 28 5.65 -4.45 4.89
C LYS A 28 4.34 -4.51 4.12
N LYS A 29 4.08 -5.64 3.48
CA LYS A 29 2.75 -5.90 2.90
C LYS A 29 1.74 -5.90 4.04
N VAL A 30 0.76 -5.01 3.93
CA VAL A 30 -0.30 -4.86 4.91
C VAL A 30 -1.57 -5.50 4.37
N TYR A 31 -2.17 -6.40 5.14
CA TYR A 31 -3.44 -7.03 4.82
C TYR A 31 -4.56 -6.36 5.60
N LEU A 32 -5.54 -5.77 4.90
CA LEU A 32 -6.65 -5.05 5.53
C LEU A 32 -7.47 -5.94 6.48
N GLN A 33 -7.57 -7.24 6.16
CA GLN A 33 -8.24 -8.25 7.00
C GLN A 33 -7.56 -8.48 8.36
N ASN A 34 -6.31 -8.05 8.52
CA ASN A 34 -5.54 -8.18 9.77
C ASN A 34 -5.56 -6.88 10.58
N MET A 35 -6.16 -5.79 10.05
CA MET A 35 -6.19 -4.50 10.74
C MET A 35 -7.18 -4.48 11.91
N PRO A 36 -6.95 -3.63 12.94
CA PRO A 36 -7.92 -3.37 14.00
C PRO A 36 -9.28 -2.93 13.45
N LYS A 37 -10.37 -3.29 14.13
CA LYS A 37 -11.75 -3.08 13.64
C LYS A 37 -12.03 -1.67 13.11
N PRO A 38 -11.64 -0.57 13.79
CA PRO A 38 -11.92 0.78 13.29
C PRO A 38 -11.24 1.07 11.94
N VAL A 39 -9.95 0.74 11.85
CA VAL A 39 -9.14 0.93 10.64
C VAL A 39 -9.64 0.04 9.51
N ARG A 40 -10.07 -1.18 9.84
CA ARG A 40 -10.63 -2.12 8.88
C ARG A 40 -11.91 -1.59 8.23
N TYR A 41 -12.86 -1.07 9.01
CA TYR A 41 -14.09 -0.49 8.46
C TYR A 41 -13.81 0.72 7.57
N PHE A 42 -12.93 1.60 8.02
CA PHE A 42 -12.50 2.76 7.23
C PHE A 42 -11.89 2.33 5.89
N GLY A 43 -10.96 1.37 5.91
CA GLY A 43 -10.35 0.88 4.67
C GLY A 43 -11.37 0.27 3.71
N TYR A 44 -12.30 -0.56 4.20
CA TYR A 44 -13.34 -1.14 3.34
C TYR A 44 -14.32 -0.09 2.79
N PHE A 45 -14.62 0.96 3.56
CA PHE A 45 -15.44 2.07 3.07
C PHE A 45 -14.83 2.74 1.85
N PHE A 46 -13.52 3.02 1.85
CA PHE A 46 -12.87 3.63 0.68
C PHE A 46 -12.72 2.64 -0.48
N VAL A 47 -12.29 1.40 -0.19
CA VAL A 47 -12.08 0.36 -1.20
C VAL A 47 -13.37 0.04 -1.97
N ILE A 48 -14.53 0.10 -1.31
CA ILE A 48 -15.82 -0.21 -1.94
C ILE A 48 -16.55 1.07 -2.36
N GLY A 49 -16.58 2.08 -1.50
CA GLY A 49 -17.35 3.31 -1.71
C GLY A 49 -16.81 4.17 -2.85
N VAL A 50 -15.49 4.31 -3.00
CA VAL A 50 -14.91 5.13 -4.07
C VAL A 50 -15.19 4.53 -5.46
N PRO A 51 -14.99 3.22 -5.71
CA PRO A 51 -15.37 2.63 -6.99
C PRO A 51 -16.86 2.75 -7.30
N ILE A 52 -17.74 2.54 -6.31
CA ILE A 52 -19.19 2.69 -6.49
C ILE A 52 -19.53 4.13 -6.86
N LEU A 53 -18.96 5.12 -6.17
CA LEU A 53 -19.18 6.53 -6.47
C LEU A 53 -18.72 6.88 -7.89
N LEU A 54 -17.52 6.43 -8.28
CA LEU A 54 -17.01 6.63 -9.65
C LEU A 54 -17.93 6.00 -10.68
N LEU A 55 -18.37 4.77 -10.45
CA LEU A 55 -19.31 4.07 -11.34
C LEU A 55 -20.61 4.86 -11.49
N ALA A 56 -21.18 5.34 -10.38
CA ALA A 56 -22.39 6.15 -10.39
C ALA A 56 -22.22 7.44 -11.18
N LEU A 57 -21.09 8.14 -11.02
CA LEU A 57 -20.79 9.37 -11.77
C LEU A 57 -20.67 9.10 -13.28
N VAL A 58 -19.98 8.01 -13.65
CA VAL A 58 -19.87 7.58 -15.05
C VAL A 58 -21.25 7.30 -15.64
N ILE A 59 -22.10 6.57 -14.93
CA ILE A 59 -23.47 6.27 -15.36
C ILE A 59 -24.26 7.57 -15.55
N ILE A 60 -24.24 8.48 -14.56
CA ILE A 60 -24.94 9.77 -14.64
C ILE A 60 -24.45 10.59 -15.84
N SER A 61 -23.15 10.53 -16.16
CA SER A 61 -22.58 11.22 -17.32
C SER A 61 -23.12 10.74 -18.67
N PHE A 62 -23.70 9.54 -18.76
CA PHE A 62 -24.33 9.06 -20.00
C PHE A 62 -25.79 9.46 -20.14
N PHE A 63 -26.46 9.82 -19.03
CA PHE A 63 -27.87 10.22 -19.00
C PHE A 63 -28.07 11.75 -19.00
N LYS A 64 -26.98 12.52 -19.07
CA LYS A 64 -26.97 13.98 -19.16
C LYS A 64 -26.26 14.40 -20.45
#